data_AF-A0A132MWD7-F1
#
_entry.id   AF-A0A132MWD7-F1
#
_cell.length_a   1.000
_cell.length_b   1.000
_cell.length_c   1.000
_cell.angle_alpha   90.00
_cell.angle_beta   90.00
_cell.angle_gamma   90.00
#
_symmetry.space_group_name_H-M   'P 1'
#
loop_
_entity.id
_entity.type
_entity.pdbx_description
1 polymer ?
#
loop_
_entity_poly.entity_id
_entity_poly.type
_entity_poly.pdbx_seq_one_letter_code
_entity_poly.pdbx_strand_id
1 'polypeptide(L)' 'MFHPEQGWSLLCNGVVLFEDTGELLPDGTAVPPSRQREKVRT' A
#
# COMPACT_ATOMS: atom_id res chain seq x y z
N MET A 1 -14.09 10.93 -1.05
CA MET A 1 -14.76 10.08 -0.05
C MET A 1 -13.67 9.24 0.59
N PHE A 2 -13.05 9.76 1.65
CA PHE A 2 -12.01 9.04 2.39
C PHE A 2 -12.75 8.20 3.43
N HIS A 3 -12.83 6.88 3.21
CA HIS A 3 -13.34 5.97 4.22
C HIS A 3 -12.16 5.54 5.10
N PRO A 4 -12.07 6.01 6.35
CA PRO A 4 -10.92 5.76 7.22
C PRO A 4 -10.74 4.28 7.61
N GLU A 5 -11.56 3.37 7.09
CA GLU A 5 -11.59 1.94 7.46
C GLU A 5 -11.17 1.00 6.31
N GLN A 6 -10.89 1.50 5.10
CA GLN A 6 -10.61 0.62 3.95
C GLN A 6 -9.22 -0.02 3.97
N GLY A 7 -8.23 0.56 4.66
CA GLY A 7 -6.90 -0.04 4.80
C GLY A 7 -6.04 -0.03 3.52
N TRP A 8 -6.47 0.71 2.49
CA TRP A 8 -5.73 0.89 1.23
C TRP A 8 -6.03 2.22 0.55
N SER A 9 -5.12 2.65 -0.32
CA SER A 9 -5.23 3.84 -1.18
C SER A 9 -4.96 3.47 -2.64
N LEU A 10 -5.84 3.89 -3.54
CA LEU A 10 -5.60 3.78 -4.98
C LEU A 10 -4.80 4.98 -5.48
N LEU A 11 -3.60 4.72 -5.98
CA LEU A 11 -2.72 5.72 -6.57
C LEU A 11 -3.12 5.99 -8.04
N CYS A 12 -2.81 7.19 -8.55
CA CYS A 12 -3.18 7.59 -9.92
C CYS A 12 -2.52 6.72 -11.00
N ASN A 13 -1.43 6.04 -10.69
CA ASN A 13 -0.76 5.08 -11.58
C ASN A 13 -1.42 3.69 -11.58
N GLY A 14 -2.56 3.52 -10.89
CA GLY A 14 -3.30 2.27 -10.80
C GLY A 14 -2.79 1.28 -9.75
N VAL A 15 -1.77 1.66 -8.97
CA VAL A 15 -1.29 0.83 -7.85
C VAL A 15 -2.23 0.97 -6.66
N VAL A 16 -2.60 -0.15 -6.05
CA VAL A 16 -3.27 -0.17 -4.74
C VAL A 16 -2.21 -0.32 -3.66
N LEU A 17 -2.06 0.70 -2.82
CA LEU A 17 -1.15 0.70 -1.68
C LEU A 17 -1.92 0.32 -0.41
N PHE A 18 -1.50 -0.72 0.28
CA PHE A 18 -2.04 -1.14 1.57
C PHE A 18 -1.37 -0.41 2.74
N GLU A 19 -2.05 -0.29 3.88
CA GLU A 19 -1.50 0.36 5.07
C GLU A 19 -0.26 -0.33 5.65
N ASP A 20 -0.10 -1.63 5.40
CA ASP A 20 1.07 -2.41 5.81
C ASP A 20 2.28 -2.21 4.88
N THR A 21 2.18 -1.33 3.87
CA THR A 21 3.15 -1.09 2.78
C THR A 21 3.20 -2.15 1.69
N GLY A 22 2.26 -3.10 1.67
CA GLY A 22 2.05 -3.98 0.52
C GLY A 22 1.49 -3.22 -0.68
N GLU A 23 1.68 -3.74 -1.88
CA GLU A 23 1.17 -3.14 -3.12
C GLU A 23 0.50 -4.20 -4.01
N LEU A 24 -0.58 -3.80 -4.70
CA LEU A 24 -1.11 -4.53 -5.86
C LEU A 24 -0.88 -3.67 -7.10
N LEU A 25 -0.07 -4.19 -8.02
CA LEU A 25 0.26 -3.52 -9.27
C LEU A 25 -0.93 -3.56 -10.26
N PRO A 26 -0.96 -2.67 -11.28
CA PRO A 26 -2.06 -2.62 -12.25
C PRO A 26 -2.21 -3.90 -13.09
N ASP A 27 -1.15 -4.71 -13.19
CA ASP A 27 -1.15 -6.01 -13.87
C ASP A 27 -1.68 -7.15 -12.98
N GLY A 28 -2.05 -6.85 -11.73
CA GLY A 28 -2.53 -7.82 -10.74
C GLY A 28 -1.42 -8.48 -9.93
N THR A 29 -0.16 -8.11 -10.13
CA THR A 29 0.96 -8.65 -9.36
C THR A 29 0.92 -8.11 -7.93
N ALA A 30 0.92 -9.01 -6.93
CA ALA A 30 1.00 -8.66 -5.52
C ALA A 30 2.47 -8.53 -5.07
N VAL A 31 2.81 -7.40 -4.46
CA VAL A 31 4.11 -7.12 -3.87
C VAL A 31 3.96 -7.14 -2.35
N PRO A 32 4.68 -8.01 -1.63
CA PRO A 32 4.57 -8.08 -0.17
C PRO A 32 5.11 -6.81 0.50
N PRO A 33 4.63 -6.48 1.71
CA PRO A 33 5.13 -5.34 2.46
C PRO A 33 6.63 -5.42 2.69
N SER A 34 7.31 -4.29 2.50
CA SER A 34 8.77 -4.23 2.69
C SER A 34 9.12 -4.08 4.17
N ARG A 35 9.71 -5.12 4.78
CA ARG A 35 10.22 -5.10 6.18
C ARG A 35 11.22 -3.98 6.49
N GLN A 36 11.74 -3.29 5.47
CA GLN A 36 12.72 -2.22 5.66
C GLN A 36 12.09 -0.89 6.11
N ARG A 37 10.76 -0.72 5.99
CA ARG A 37 10.08 0.53 6.32
C ARG A 37 9.61 0.67 7.78
N GLU A 38 9.78 -0.36 8.61
CA GLU A 38 9.60 -0.25 10.07
C GLU A 38 10.67 0.65 10.74
N LYS A 39 11.67 1.11 9.99
CA LYS A 39 12.72 2.01 10.47
C LYS A 39 12.37 3.50 10.31
N VAL A 40 11.24 3.94 10.86
CA VAL A 40 10.85 5.36 11.05
C VAL A 40 9.99 5.39 12.32
N ARG A 41 10.32 5.96 13.49
CA ARG A 41 11.35 6.88 14.01
C ARG A 41 11.47 6.56 15.51
N THR A 42 12.70 6.45 16.04
CA THR A 42 12.99 6.89 17.41
C THR A 42 13.52 8.31 17.32
#